data_AF-A0A263DK07-F1
#
_entry.id   AF-A0A263DK07-F1
#
_cell.length_a   1.000
_cell.length_b   1.000
_cell.length_c   1.000
_cell.angle_alpha   90.00
_cell.angle_beta   90.00
_cell.angle_gamma   90.00
#
_symmetry.space_group_name_H-M   'P 1'
#
loop_
_entity.id
_entity.type
_entity.pdbx_description
1 polymer ?
#
loop_
_entity_poly.entity_id
_entity_poly.type
_entity_poly.pdbx_seq_one_letter_code
_entity_poly.pdbx_strand_id
1 'polypeptide(L)'
;MTFPVDLGEALAADAELEELARGTTITFGLRDRGGPAVAVRFSDGAVAVRGGGASDDDVGFVLALDPDEWARVLAAEPPPRSQHVLALLEPRGSGRVEGDVASFAQHLHLVRRVVEVARRSSAVPAPEPAPLVDVIGRYLRVETTSWGTCDIHWESAGEGTPVILLATAGSDSRQYHGLLTDARLTSQHRLIAFDLPWHGKSDPPHGRRNTEYSLDSDSYTGCIHAFIQALELDQRPIVVGASMAGAAVVEMAARHPGDIAGAVGAQVGPRVANRLTPWLRNTSVNQALHVPEWTFGLMSPLSTKEERDRVWWGYSQGGFGIYEQDIRYYSHCWDIDNVRHLLTSASPPVVLMNGRYDYSVPPEATQELAELIPTARYHEMPELGHFPHAENAAAFGEHLLWALADIDARRHSVAPGEETPRA
;
A
#
# COMPACT_ATOMS: atom_id res chain seq x y z
N MET A 1 18.49 -18.10 20.30
CA MET A 1 17.59 -18.00 19.15
C MET A 1 17.51 -19.36 18.49
N THR A 2 16.31 -19.86 18.20
CA THR A 2 16.11 -21.18 17.59
C THR A 2 15.27 -21.02 16.33
N PHE A 3 15.73 -21.60 15.22
CA PHE A 3 15.00 -21.56 13.95
C PHE A 3 14.13 -22.81 13.77
N PRO A 4 12.96 -22.69 13.12
CA PRO A 4 12.14 -23.84 12.75
C PRO A 4 12.81 -24.82 11.79
N VAL A 5 13.85 -24.41 11.06
CA VAL A 5 14.53 -25.20 10.02
C VAL A 5 16.05 -25.24 10.25
N ASP A 6 16.76 -26.14 9.57
CA ASP A 6 18.20 -25.95 9.39
C ASP A 6 18.40 -24.73 8.50
N LEU A 7 18.75 -23.60 9.13
CA LEU A 7 18.83 -22.32 8.43
C LEU A 7 19.89 -22.35 7.33
N GLY A 8 21.02 -23.03 7.54
CA GLY A 8 22.09 -23.07 6.55
C GLY A 8 21.66 -23.81 5.27
N GLU A 9 21.07 -24.99 5.45
CA GLU A 9 20.56 -25.81 4.34
C GLU A 9 19.40 -25.12 3.62
N ALA A 10 18.44 -24.57 4.37
CA ALA A 10 17.26 -23.92 3.79
C ALA A 10 17.62 -22.68 2.97
N LEU A 11 18.53 -21.82 3.47
CA LEU A 11 18.97 -20.63 2.74
C LEU A 11 19.76 -21.00 1.48
N ALA A 12 20.61 -22.03 1.53
CA ALA A 12 21.38 -22.47 0.37
C ALA A 12 20.53 -23.11 -0.74
N ALA A 13 19.32 -23.56 -0.41
CA ALA A 13 18.38 -24.16 -1.36
C ALA A 13 17.39 -23.16 -1.99
N ASP A 14 17.35 -21.91 -1.52
CA ASP A 14 16.38 -20.90 -1.98
C ASP A 14 16.90 -20.11 -3.19
N ALA A 15 16.38 -20.42 -4.38
CA ALA A 15 16.83 -19.81 -5.64
C ALA A 15 16.55 -18.29 -5.72
N GLU A 16 15.47 -17.83 -5.08
CA GLU A 16 15.16 -16.39 -5.02
C GLU A 16 16.20 -15.64 -4.17
N LEU A 17 16.60 -16.20 -3.03
CA LEU A 17 17.65 -15.64 -2.19
C LEU A 17 19.00 -15.61 -2.91
N GLU A 18 19.36 -16.65 -3.66
CA GLU A 18 20.56 -16.67 -4.49
C GLU A 18 20.56 -15.47 -5.47
N GLU A 19 19.46 -15.26 -6.18
CA GLU A 19 19.33 -14.17 -7.15
C GLU A 19 19.39 -12.79 -6.47
N LEU A 20 18.64 -12.62 -5.38
CA LEU A 20 18.63 -11.39 -4.58
C LEU A 20 20.01 -11.03 -4.00
N ALA A 21 20.89 -12.01 -3.81
CA ALA A 21 22.23 -11.84 -3.25
C ALA A 21 23.35 -11.71 -4.30
N ARG A 22 23.08 -11.87 -5.60
CA ARG A 22 24.09 -11.68 -6.66
C ARG A 22 24.68 -10.28 -6.62
N GLY A 23 26.00 -10.16 -6.81
CA GLY A 23 26.72 -8.89 -6.78
C GLY A 23 26.84 -8.25 -5.39
N THR A 24 26.38 -8.91 -4.32
CA THR A 24 26.43 -8.39 -2.95
C THR A 24 27.39 -9.20 -2.09
N THR A 25 28.14 -8.51 -1.22
CA THR A 25 28.93 -9.14 -0.14
C THR A 25 28.60 -8.44 1.17
N ILE A 26 27.96 -9.16 2.09
CA ILE A 26 27.56 -8.64 3.39
C ILE A 26 27.52 -9.77 4.42
N THR A 27 27.85 -9.45 5.67
CA THR A 27 27.53 -10.31 6.82
C THR A 27 26.64 -9.53 7.77
N PHE A 28 25.51 -10.08 8.16
CA PHE A 28 24.67 -9.49 9.22
C PHE A 28 24.29 -10.54 10.27
N GLY A 29 23.99 -10.07 11.48
CA GLY A 29 23.60 -10.91 12.60
C GLY A 29 22.08 -10.92 12.84
N LEU A 30 21.55 -12.07 13.25
CA LEU A 30 20.23 -12.21 13.87
C LEU A 30 20.42 -12.65 15.32
N ARG A 31 19.80 -11.99 16.30
CA ARG A 31 19.95 -12.39 17.71
C ARG A 31 18.71 -12.17 18.57
N ASP A 32 18.56 -13.01 19.59
CA ASP A 32 17.76 -12.66 20.76
C ASP A 32 18.47 -11.52 21.49
N ARG A 33 17.73 -10.52 21.97
CA ARG A 33 18.32 -9.41 22.72
C ARG A 33 19.14 -9.93 23.92
N GLY A 34 20.41 -9.54 23.98
CA GLY A 34 21.36 -9.98 25.01
C GLY A 34 21.96 -11.38 24.82
N GLY A 35 21.58 -12.09 23.74
CA GLY A 35 22.16 -13.39 23.36
C GLY A 35 23.22 -13.28 22.26
N PRO A 36 23.92 -14.39 21.93
CA PRO A 36 24.87 -14.42 20.83
C PRO A 36 24.16 -14.26 19.48
N ALA A 37 24.81 -13.58 18.52
CA ALA A 37 24.31 -13.46 17.17
C ALA A 37 24.58 -14.71 16.32
N VAL A 38 23.61 -15.03 15.47
CA VAL A 38 23.76 -15.95 14.34
C VAL A 38 24.12 -15.10 13.12
N ALA A 39 25.33 -15.30 12.59
CA ALA A 39 25.81 -14.53 11.45
C ALA A 39 25.40 -15.20 10.13
N VAL A 40 24.79 -14.43 9.24
CA VAL A 40 24.46 -14.82 7.87
C VAL A 40 25.34 -14.03 6.92
N ARG A 41 26.19 -14.73 6.17
CA ARG A 41 27.14 -14.15 5.21
C ARG A 41 26.69 -14.44 3.80
N PHE A 42 26.60 -13.40 2.99
CA PHE A 42 26.42 -13.46 1.55
C PHE A 42 27.71 -13.08 0.82
N SER A 43 27.99 -13.78 -0.28
CA SER A 43 29.11 -13.50 -1.17
C SER A 43 28.74 -13.90 -2.59
N ASP A 44 28.23 -12.94 -3.36
CA ASP A 44 27.85 -13.12 -4.77
C ASP A 44 26.89 -14.31 -4.98
N GLY A 45 25.70 -14.23 -4.37
CA GLY A 45 24.67 -15.27 -4.41
C GLY A 45 24.88 -16.42 -3.42
N ALA A 46 26.13 -16.74 -3.05
CA ALA A 46 26.40 -17.79 -2.07
C ALA A 46 26.08 -17.32 -0.63
N VAL A 47 25.49 -18.21 0.18
CA VAL A 47 25.13 -17.95 1.59
C VAL A 47 25.81 -18.94 2.54
N ALA A 48 26.26 -18.45 3.69
CA ALA A 48 26.80 -19.27 4.77
C ALA A 48 26.27 -18.78 6.13
N VAL A 49 25.92 -19.72 7.00
CA VAL A 49 25.43 -19.44 8.36
C VAL A 49 26.47 -19.89 9.39
N ARG A 50 26.80 -19.02 10.35
CA ARG A 50 27.68 -19.34 11.49
C ARG A 50 26.92 -19.08 12.79
N GLY A 51 26.65 -20.14 13.56
CA GLY A 51 26.01 -20.05 14.86
C GLY A 51 27.01 -19.84 16.00
N GLY A 52 26.67 -18.99 16.96
CA GLY A 52 27.30 -18.93 18.29
C GLY A 52 28.80 -18.64 18.29
N GLY A 53 29.17 -17.35 18.26
CA GLY A 53 30.55 -16.90 18.52
C GLY A 53 31.16 -15.95 17.49
N ALA A 54 30.41 -15.47 16.50
CA ALA A 54 30.86 -14.33 15.70
C ALA A 54 31.01 -13.10 16.61
N SER A 55 32.15 -12.41 16.55
CA SER A 55 32.28 -11.11 17.20
C SER A 55 31.34 -10.12 16.51
N ASP A 56 30.75 -9.21 17.29
CA ASP A 56 29.95 -8.11 16.74
C ASP A 56 30.78 -7.22 15.77
N ASP A 57 32.13 -7.32 15.83
CA ASP A 57 33.06 -6.63 14.92
C ASP A 57 33.08 -7.20 13.48
N ASP A 58 32.58 -8.42 13.24
CA ASP A 58 32.63 -9.10 11.93
C ASP A 58 31.33 -8.93 11.10
N VAL A 59 30.33 -8.22 11.61
CA VAL A 59 29.03 -8.01 10.98
C VAL A 59 28.78 -6.53 10.67
N GLY A 60 28.15 -6.23 9.54
CA GLY A 60 27.79 -4.85 9.19
C GLY A 60 26.69 -4.30 10.10
N PHE A 61 25.69 -5.13 10.42
CA PHE A 61 24.64 -4.80 11.37
C PHE A 61 24.08 -6.06 12.03
N VAL A 62 23.33 -5.88 13.11
CA VAL A 62 22.61 -6.93 13.82
C VAL A 62 21.14 -6.56 13.97
N LEU A 63 20.25 -7.46 13.57
CA LEU A 63 18.83 -7.39 13.89
C LEU A 63 18.59 -8.09 15.23
N ALA A 64 18.25 -7.30 16.25
CA ALA A 64 18.02 -7.77 17.61
C ALA A 64 16.53 -7.62 17.99
N LEU A 65 15.84 -8.75 18.16
CA LEU A 65 14.45 -8.82 18.62
C LEU A 65 14.36 -9.55 19.96
N ASP A 66 13.26 -9.34 20.68
CA ASP A 66 12.96 -10.13 21.87
C ASP A 66 12.60 -11.58 21.50
N PRO A 67 12.82 -12.58 22.38
CA PRO A 67 12.50 -13.98 22.08
C PRO A 67 11.05 -14.21 21.61
N ASP A 68 10.08 -13.51 22.21
CA ASP A 68 8.67 -13.60 21.83
C ASP A 68 8.40 -12.96 20.45
N GLU A 69 9.13 -11.92 20.07
CA GLU A 69 9.05 -11.30 18.75
C GLU A 69 9.60 -12.24 17.67
N TRP A 70 10.73 -12.92 17.95
CA TRP A 70 11.25 -13.97 17.09
C TRP A 70 10.26 -15.12 16.92
N ALA A 71 9.64 -15.57 18.01
CA ALA A 71 8.64 -16.63 17.97
C ALA A 71 7.44 -16.25 17.08
N ARG A 72 6.98 -14.98 17.13
CA ARG A 72 5.86 -14.49 16.30
C ARG A 72 6.22 -14.40 14.83
N VAL A 73 7.35 -13.76 14.48
CA VAL A 73 7.73 -13.60 13.05
C VAL A 73 8.13 -14.92 12.40
N LEU A 74 8.64 -15.88 13.18
CA LEU A 74 9.02 -17.21 12.68
C LEU A 74 7.88 -18.23 12.70
N ALA A 75 6.69 -17.86 13.18
CA ALA A 75 5.52 -18.74 13.15
C ALA A 75 5.12 -19.06 11.69
N ALA A 76 4.58 -20.27 11.47
CA ALA A 76 4.11 -20.70 10.15
C ALA A 76 3.00 -19.78 9.61
N GLU A 77 2.14 -19.31 10.52
CA GLU A 77 1.12 -18.29 10.31
C GLU A 77 1.39 -17.16 11.32
N PRO A 78 2.19 -16.14 10.96
CA PRO A 78 2.47 -15.04 11.86
C PRO A 78 1.17 -14.34 12.26
N PRO A 79 0.96 -14.04 13.56
CA PRO A 79 -0.21 -13.28 13.97
C PRO A 79 -0.19 -11.88 13.32
N PRO A 80 -1.37 -11.24 13.18
CA PRO A 80 -1.46 -9.89 12.64
C PRO A 80 -0.46 -8.94 13.28
N ARG A 81 0.17 -8.10 12.46
CA ARG A 81 1.18 -7.10 12.87
C ARG A 81 2.53 -7.70 13.31
N SER A 82 2.84 -8.93 12.91
CA SER A 82 4.14 -9.58 13.17
C SER A 82 4.74 -10.27 11.95
N GLN A 83 4.11 -10.15 10.79
CA GLN A 83 4.48 -10.88 9.57
C GLN A 83 5.80 -10.43 8.91
N HIS A 84 6.40 -9.33 9.37
CA HIS A 84 7.63 -8.80 8.81
C HIS A 84 8.52 -8.16 9.88
N VAL A 85 9.84 -8.18 9.68
CA VAL A 85 10.81 -7.63 10.65
C VAL A 85 10.56 -6.15 10.94
N LEU A 86 10.16 -5.37 9.92
CA LEU A 86 9.84 -3.95 10.08
C LEU A 86 8.63 -3.68 11.00
N ALA A 87 7.74 -4.66 11.18
CA ALA A 87 6.62 -4.55 12.11
C ALA A 87 7.08 -4.60 13.57
N LEU A 88 8.24 -5.21 13.82
CA LEU A 88 8.78 -5.49 15.14
C LEU A 88 9.89 -4.50 15.54
N LEU A 89 10.34 -3.66 14.62
CA LEU A 89 11.30 -2.59 14.92
C LEU A 89 10.63 -1.38 15.58
N GLU A 90 11.39 -0.65 16.39
CA GLU A 90 10.95 0.64 16.92
C GLU A 90 10.56 1.63 15.80
N PRO A 91 9.54 2.47 16.02
CA PRO A 91 8.75 2.61 17.25
C PRO A 91 7.55 1.66 17.35
N ARG A 92 7.39 0.69 16.44
CA ARG A 92 6.21 -0.19 16.38
C ARG A 92 6.33 -1.42 17.29
N GLY A 93 7.53 -2.01 17.35
CA GLY A 93 7.89 -3.05 18.31
C GLY A 93 9.05 -2.59 19.20
N SER A 94 9.68 -3.53 19.91
CA SER A 94 10.86 -3.23 20.74
C SER A 94 12.17 -3.46 19.99
N GLY A 95 12.12 -4.17 18.86
CA GLY A 95 13.25 -4.58 18.04
C GLY A 95 14.13 -3.42 17.56
N ARG A 96 15.42 -3.71 17.38
CA ARG A 96 16.42 -2.71 16.95
C ARG A 96 17.35 -3.27 15.90
N VAL A 97 17.83 -2.36 15.06
CA VAL A 97 19.01 -2.57 14.21
C VAL A 97 20.20 -1.95 14.92
N GLU A 98 21.21 -2.75 15.21
CA GLU A 98 22.46 -2.31 15.83
C GLU A 98 23.58 -2.32 14.78
N GLY A 99 24.55 -1.41 14.92
CA GLY A 99 25.62 -1.23 13.93
C GLY A 99 25.21 -0.31 12.78
N ASP A 100 25.56 -0.67 11.55
CA ASP A 100 25.34 0.16 10.35
C ASP A 100 23.88 0.07 9.84
N VAL A 101 23.07 1.04 10.24
CA VAL A 101 21.65 1.16 9.81
C VAL A 101 21.53 1.45 8.31
N ALA A 102 22.51 2.10 7.68
CA ALA A 102 22.49 2.33 6.25
C ALA A 102 22.70 1.00 5.50
N SER A 103 23.62 0.16 5.99
CA SER A 103 23.80 -1.20 5.48
C SER A 103 22.54 -2.06 5.66
N PHE A 104 21.83 -1.94 6.78
CA PHE A 104 20.51 -2.59 6.92
C PHE A 104 19.52 -2.11 5.85
N ALA A 105 19.42 -0.80 5.62
CA ALA A 105 18.51 -0.25 4.62
C ALA A 105 18.84 -0.70 3.18
N GLN A 106 20.14 -0.88 2.87
CA GLN A 106 20.62 -1.40 1.58
C GLN A 106 20.33 -2.89 1.36
N HIS A 107 20.24 -3.66 2.45
CA HIS A 107 20.16 -5.13 2.40
C HIS A 107 18.88 -5.71 3.01
N LEU A 108 17.84 -4.88 3.18
CA LEU A 108 16.58 -5.28 3.81
C LEU A 108 15.91 -6.46 3.08
N HIS A 109 16.03 -6.53 1.76
CA HIS A 109 15.51 -7.65 0.95
C HIS A 109 16.11 -9.00 1.35
N LEU A 110 17.41 -9.02 1.67
CA LEU A 110 18.08 -10.23 2.16
C LEU A 110 17.60 -10.57 3.57
N VAL A 111 17.45 -9.58 4.45
CA VAL A 111 16.94 -9.79 5.81
C VAL A 111 15.52 -10.36 5.76
N ARG A 112 14.63 -9.77 4.96
CA ARG A 112 13.27 -10.28 4.73
C ARG A 112 13.32 -11.73 4.29
N ARG A 113 14.06 -12.03 3.21
CA ARG A 113 14.05 -13.35 2.61
C ARG A 113 14.65 -14.41 3.53
N VAL A 114 15.71 -14.08 4.28
CA VAL A 114 16.25 -14.97 5.32
C VAL A 114 15.20 -15.31 6.37
N VAL A 115 14.44 -14.32 6.84
CA VAL A 115 13.39 -14.56 7.83
C VAL A 115 12.18 -15.30 7.24
N GLU A 116 11.86 -15.12 5.97
CA GLU A 116 10.84 -15.93 5.27
C GLU A 116 11.26 -17.39 5.10
N VAL A 117 12.49 -17.66 4.64
CA VAL A 117 13.00 -19.03 4.46
C VAL A 117 13.17 -19.74 5.80
N ALA A 118 13.50 -19.00 6.86
CA ALA A 118 13.54 -19.53 8.21
C ALA A 118 12.16 -20.00 8.72
N ARG A 119 11.06 -19.49 8.15
CA ARG A 119 9.69 -19.91 8.49
C ARG A 119 9.32 -21.18 7.72
N ARG A 120 8.67 -22.14 8.39
CA ARG A 120 7.96 -23.23 7.73
C ARG A 120 6.56 -22.77 7.31
N SER A 121 6.49 -21.77 6.42
CA SER A 121 5.20 -21.20 6.01
C SER A 121 4.38 -22.18 5.17
N SER A 122 3.08 -22.25 5.45
CA SER A 122 2.11 -22.90 4.57
C SER A 122 1.96 -22.04 3.32
N ALA A 123 2.33 -22.58 2.15
CA ALA A 123 2.11 -21.86 0.90
C ALA A 123 0.60 -21.64 0.69
N VAL A 124 0.20 -20.39 0.51
CA VAL A 124 -1.13 -20.08 -0.03
C VAL A 124 -1.06 -20.32 -1.54
N PRO A 125 -1.84 -21.28 -2.09
CA PRO A 125 -1.80 -21.56 -3.51
C PRO A 125 -2.24 -20.34 -4.31
N ALA A 126 -1.51 -20.04 -5.39
CA ALA A 126 -1.91 -19.00 -6.33
C ALA A 126 -3.26 -19.36 -6.98
N PRO A 127 -4.18 -18.41 -7.14
CA PRO A 127 -5.39 -18.66 -7.90
C PRO A 127 -5.04 -18.94 -9.36
N GLU A 128 -5.84 -19.78 -10.02
CA GLU A 128 -5.75 -19.95 -11.47
C GLU A 128 -6.02 -18.61 -12.17
N PRO A 129 -5.24 -18.25 -13.22
CA PRO A 129 -5.47 -17.02 -13.96
C PRO A 129 -6.90 -16.97 -14.54
N ALA A 130 -7.64 -15.92 -14.21
CA ALA A 130 -8.94 -15.65 -14.82
C ALA A 130 -8.78 -15.35 -16.32
N PRO A 131 -9.78 -15.66 -17.16
CA PRO A 131 -9.79 -15.24 -18.56
C PRO A 131 -9.61 -13.72 -18.67
N LEU A 132 -8.77 -13.29 -19.60
CA LEU A 132 -8.52 -11.87 -19.82
C LEU A 132 -9.80 -11.20 -20.34
N VAL A 133 -10.19 -10.11 -19.69
CA VAL A 133 -11.20 -9.17 -20.21
C VAL A 133 -10.50 -7.96 -20.82
N ASP A 134 -11.18 -7.26 -21.73
CA ASP A 134 -10.63 -6.07 -22.34
C ASP A 134 -10.48 -4.95 -21.31
N VAL A 135 -9.23 -4.61 -21.00
CA VAL A 135 -8.86 -3.41 -20.23
C VAL A 135 -8.28 -2.40 -21.22
N ILE A 136 -8.95 -1.25 -21.34
CA ILE A 136 -8.59 -0.23 -22.34
C ILE A 136 -7.86 0.93 -21.67
N GLY A 137 -6.59 1.12 -22.03
CA GLY A 137 -5.78 2.27 -21.63
C GLY A 137 -5.88 3.45 -22.61
N ARG A 138 -5.99 4.67 -22.10
CA ARG A 138 -6.08 5.92 -22.87
C ARG A 138 -5.36 7.06 -22.16
N TYR A 139 -5.07 8.13 -22.89
CA TYR A 139 -4.68 9.41 -22.32
C TYR A 139 -5.85 10.38 -22.38
N LEU A 140 -5.99 11.19 -21.35
CA LEU A 140 -6.92 12.30 -21.26
C LEU A 140 -6.16 13.57 -20.88
N ARG A 141 -6.35 14.65 -21.65
CA ARG A 141 -5.80 15.95 -21.29
C ARG A 141 -6.66 16.60 -20.20
N VAL A 142 -6.03 16.98 -19.10
CA VAL A 142 -6.70 17.55 -17.93
C VAL A 142 -5.99 18.83 -17.52
N GLU A 143 -6.77 19.88 -17.29
CA GLU A 143 -6.28 21.15 -16.73
C GLU A 143 -6.40 21.10 -15.20
N THR A 144 -5.27 20.96 -14.51
CA THR A 144 -5.24 20.93 -13.04
C THR A 144 -4.90 22.30 -12.48
N THR A 145 -5.55 22.69 -11.38
CA THR A 145 -5.30 23.98 -10.73
C THR A 145 -3.85 24.11 -10.25
N SER A 146 -3.28 23.06 -9.67
CA SER A 146 -1.96 23.12 -9.02
C SER A 146 -0.79 22.85 -9.98
N TRP A 147 -1.00 22.03 -11.01
CA TRP A 147 0.09 21.57 -11.87
C TRP A 147 0.02 22.09 -13.31
N GLY A 148 -1.14 22.59 -13.76
CA GLY A 148 -1.40 23.03 -15.13
C GLY A 148 -1.87 21.88 -16.02
N THR A 149 -1.59 21.99 -17.33
CA THR A 149 -1.97 20.99 -18.34
C THR A 149 -1.23 19.68 -18.13
N CYS A 150 -1.99 18.60 -17.90
CA CYS A 150 -1.48 17.24 -17.72
C CYS A 150 -2.07 16.31 -18.78
N ASP A 151 -1.28 15.38 -19.32
CA ASP A 151 -1.78 14.25 -20.09
C ASP A 151 -1.84 13.03 -19.16
N ILE A 152 -3.03 12.73 -18.63
CA ILE A 152 -3.24 11.69 -17.62
C ILE A 152 -3.57 10.36 -18.32
N HIS A 153 -2.75 9.36 -18.08
CA HIS A 153 -3.05 7.98 -18.45
C HIS A 153 -4.12 7.39 -17.52
N TRP A 154 -5.06 6.66 -18.09
CA TRP A 154 -6.07 5.92 -17.36
C TRP A 154 -6.47 4.64 -18.08
N GLU A 155 -6.88 3.65 -17.30
CA GLU A 155 -7.37 2.35 -17.76
C GLU A 155 -8.82 2.16 -17.31
N SER A 156 -9.62 1.47 -18.12
CA SER A 156 -10.98 1.13 -17.74
C SER A 156 -11.45 -0.22 -18.26
N ALA A 157 -12.37 -0.80 -17.51
CA ALA A 157 -13.06 -2.04 -17.85
C ALA A 157 -14.49 -2.02 -17.27
N GLY A 158 -15.40 -2.74 -17.93
CA GLY A 158 -16.79 -2.86 -17.51
C GLY A 158 -17.71 -1.71 -17.92
N GLU A 159 -18.97 -1.82 -17.52
CA GLU A 159 -20.06 -0.88 -17.80
C GLU A 159 -20.91 -0.66 -16.54
N GLY A 160 -21.76 0.38 -16.53
CA GLY A 160 -22.64 0.70 -15.40
C GLY A 160 -22.12 1.85 -14.53
N THR A 161 -22.34 1.77 -13.21
CA THR A 161 -21.98 2.86 -12.29
C THR A 161 -20.47 3.13 -12.35
N PRO A 162 -20.02 4.37 -12.60
CA PRO A 162 -18.60 4.65 -12.69
C PRO A 162 -17.94 4.59 -11.31
N VAL A 163 -16.78 3.94 -11.24
CA VAL A 163 -15.97 3.81 -10.03
C VAL A 163 -14.55 4.24 -10.34
N ILE A 164 -14.11 5.35 -9.74
CA ILE A 164 -12.74 5.85 -9.87
C ILE A 164 -11.86 5.17 -8.82
N LEU A 165 -10.76 4.58 -9.26
CA LEU A 165 -9.79 3.85 -8.45
C LEU A 165 -8.49 4.65 -8.32
N LEU A 166 -8.05 4.91 -7.09
CA LEU A 166 -6.95 5.82 -6.77
C LEU A 166 -5.77 5.07 -6.16
N ALA A 167 -4.64 5.06 -6.86
CA ALA A 167 -3.45 4.31 -6.46
C ALA A 167 -2.85 4.78 -5.12
N THR A 168 -2.16 3.85 -4.45
CA THR A 168 -1.42 4.16 -3.23
C THR A 168 -0.11 4.88 -3.52
N ALA A 169 0.54 5.43 -2.48
CA ALA A 169 1.78 6.20 -2.57
C ALA A 169 2.82 5.52 -3.46
N GLY A 170 3.45 6.25 -4.38
CA GLY A 170 4.51 5.84 -5.29
C GLY A 170 4.12 4.77 -6.30
N SER A 171 2.82 4.49 -6.45
CA SER A 171 2.29 3.46 -7.34
C SER A 171 1.36 4.05 -8.39
N ASP A 172 0.67 3.20 -9.14
CA ASP A 172 -0.12 3.58 -10.30
C ASP A 172 -1.27 2.60 -10.56
N SER A 173 -2.02 2.82 -11.65
CA SER A 173 -3.21 2.06 -12.04
C SER A 173 -3.00 0.54 -12.12
N ARG A 174 -1.77 0.05 -12.30
CA ARG A 174 -1.47 -1.40 -12.32
C ARG A 174 -1.90 -2.12 -11.03
N GLN A 175 -1.98 -1.42 -9.90
CA GLN A 175 -2.50 -1.98 -8.64
C GLN A 175 -3.94 -2.49 -8.75
N TYR A 176 -4.70 -2.02 -9.73
CA TYR A 176 -6.10 -2.35 -9.93
C TYR A 176 -6.35 -3.37 -11.03
N HIS A 177 -5.31 -3.89 -11.68
CA HIS A 177 -5.46 -4.86 -12.77
C HIS A 177 -6.34 -6.05 -12.36
N GLY A 178 -6.13 -6.61 -11.16
CA GLY A 178 -6.95 -7.72 -10.66
C GLY A 178 -8.45 -7.40 -10.60
N LEU A 179 -8.81 -6.18 -10.17
CA LEU A 179 -10.21 -5.73 -10.10
C LEU A 179 -10.78 -5.38 -11.47
N LEU A 180 -9.97 -4.74 -12.34
CA LEU A 180 -10.33 -4.45 -13.73
C LEU A 180 -10.62 -5.74 -14.52
N THR A 181 -10.05 -6.87 -14.09
CA THR A 181 -10.33 -8.19 -14.67
C THR A 181 -11.40 -9.01 -13.95
N ASP A 182 -11.99 -8.49 -12.87
CA ASP A 182 -13.02 -9.20 -12.12
C ASP A 182 -14.42 -8.96 -12.73
N ALA A 183 -14.96 -9.98 -13.40
CA ALA A 183 -16.29 -9.94 -14.00
C ALA A 183 -17.42 -9.70 -12.98
N ARG A 184 -17.21 -10.04 -11.70
CA ARG A 184 -18.20 -9.78 -10.64
C ARG A 184 -18.37 -8.28 -10.42
N LEU A 185 -17.30 -7.50 -10.58
CA LEU A 185 -17.32 -6.04 -10.48
C LEU A 185 -17.70 -5.39 -11.81
N THR A 186 -17.00 -5.75 -12.90
CA THR A 186 -17.08 -5.08 -14.20
C THR A 186 -18.39 -5.31 -14.96
N SER A 187 -19.17 -6.33 -14.58
CA SER A 187 -20.51 -6.55 -15.16
C SER A 187 -21.58 -5.54 -14.68
N GLN A 188 -21.31 -4.81 -13.59
CA GLN A 188 -22.24 -3.84 -13.00
C GLN A 188 -21.63 -2.45 -12.81
N HIS A 189 -20.30 -2.35 -12.83
CA HIS A 189 -19.57 -1.13 -12.62
C HIS A 189 -18.56 -0.89 -13.74
N ARG A 190 -18.44 0.37 -14.16
CA ARG A 190 -17.34 0.82 -15.01
C ARG A 190 -16.19 1.25 -14.11
N LEU A 191 -15.19 0.37 -13.98
CA LEU A 191 -14.00 0.65 -13.19
C LEU A 191 -13.03 1.52 -14.01
N ILE A 192 -12.50 2.57 -13.40
CA ILE A 192 -11.62 3.56 -14.03
C ILE A 192 -10.46 3.83 -13.07
N ALA A 193 -9.25 3.41 -13.44
CA ALA A 193 -8.03 3.70 -12.67
C ALA A 193 -7.17 4.70 -13.45
N PHE A 194 -6.65 5.74 -12.80
CA PHE A 194 -5.77 6.70 -13.45
C PHE A 194 -4.46 6.88 -12.71
N ASP A 195 -3.42 7.26 -13.46
CA ASP A 195 -2.11 7.55 -12.94
C ASP A 195 -2.03 9.06 -12.66
N LEU A 196 -1.71 9.45 -11.42
CA LEU A 196 -1.41 10.85 -11.11
C LEU A 196 -0.28 11.36 -12.03
N PRO A 197 -0.22 12.67 -12.33
CA PRO A 197 0.98 13.24 -12.94
C PRO A 197 2.26 12.80 -12.20
N TRP A 198 3.34 12.56 -12.94
CA TRP A 198 4.60 11.94 -12.45
C TRP A 198 4.53 10.45 -12.06
N HIS A 199 3.38 9.78 -12.18
CA HIS A 199 3.21 8.38 -11.82
C HIS A 199 2.92 7.51 -13.04
N GLY A 200 3.31 6.23 -12.96
CA GLY A 200 2.98 5.22 -13.95
C GLY A 200 3.28 5.69 -15.37
N LYS A 201 2.24 5.77 -16.20
CA LYS A 201 2.32 6.22 -17.59
C LYS A 201 1.91 7.68 -17.78
N SER A 202 1.58 8.41 -16.73
CA SER A 202 1.32 9.86 -16.75
C SER A 202 2.63 10.64 -16.58
N ASP A 203 3.07 11.28 -17.65
CA ASP A 203 4.26 12.13 -17.63
C ASP A 203 4.08 13.35 -16.69
N PRO A 204 5.18 14.01 -16.31
CA PRO A 204 5.13 15.33 -15.70
C PRO A 204 4.27 16.29 -16.56
N PRO A 205 3.51 17.20 -15.93
CA PRO A 205 2.72 18.21 -16.62
C PRO A 205 3.55 19.04 -17.59
N HIS A 206 2.89 19.57 -18.63
CA HIS A 206 3.54 20.40 -19.64
C HIS A 206 4.25 21.59 -19.01
N GLY A 207 5.54 21.74 -19.31
CA GLY A 207 6.37 22.83 -18.78
C GLY A 207 6.90 22.63 -17.35
N ARG A 208 6.68 21.47 -16.72
CA ARG A 208 7.22 21.13 -15.40
C ARG A 208 8.42 20.20 -15.50
N ARG A 209 9.34 20.26 -14.53
CA ARG A 209 10.46 19.32 -14.41
C ARG A 209 10.05 18.06 -13.64
N ASN A 210 10.73 16.95 -13.91
CA ASN A 210 10.56 15.67 -13.19
C ASN A 210 10.77 15.82 -11.67
N THR A 211 11.61 16.79 -11.25
CA THR A 211 11.97 17.02 -9.84
C THR A 211 11.03 17.98 -9.10
N GLU A 212 9.99 18.51 -9.76
CA GLU A 212 9.06 19.48 -9.17
C GLU A 212 7.85 18.84 -8.48
N TYR A 213 7.76 17.50 -8.49
CA TYR A 213 6.63 16.84 -7.85
C TYR A 213 6.56 17.12 -6.35
N SER A 214 5.38 17.55 -5.91
CA SER A 214 4.97 17.65 -4.52
C SER A 214 3.47 17.42 -4.45
N LEU A 215 3.01 16.77 -3.38
CA LEU A 215 1.60 16.50 -3.14
C LEU A 215 1.15 17.13 -1.83
N ASP A 216 -0.02 17.75 -1.87
CA ASP A 216 -0.77 18.26 -0.73
C ASP A 216 -2.28 18.02 -0.96
N SER A 217 -3.11 18.34 0.03
CA SER A 217 -4.57 18.15 -0.07
C SER A 217 -5.20 18.86 -1.26
N ASP A 218 -4.78 20.10 -1.56
CA ASP A 218 -5.36 20.92 -2.62
C ASP A 218 -4.98 20.40 -4.01
N SER A 219 -3.72 20.07 -4.22
CA SER A 219 -3.22 19.48 -5.47
C SER A 219 -3.78 18.08 -5.71
N TYR A 220 -3.89 17.24 -4.67
CA TYR A 220 -4.42 15.89 -4.84
C TYR A 220 -5.92 15.91 -5.16
N THR A 221 -6.73 16.52 -4.30
CA THR A 221 -8.19 16.60 -4.53
C THR A 221 -8.54 17.41 -5.77
N GLY A 222 -7.78 18.47 -6.06
CA GLY A 222 -7.93 19.26 -7.28
C GLY A 222 -7.64 18.47 -8.55
N CYS A 223 -6.64 17.57 -8.55
CA CYS A 223 -6.38 16.67 -9.68
C CYS A 223 -7.50 15.66 -9.87
N ILE A 224 -8.00 15.05 -8.79
CA ILE A 224 -9.11 14.09 -8.84
C ILE A 224 -10.37 14.78 -9.37
N HIS A 225 -10.71 15.95 -8.83
CA HIS A 225 -11.81 16.78 -9.32
C HIS A 225 -11.69 17.07 -10.82
N ALA A 226 -10.56 17.61 -11.26
CA ALA A 226 -10.34 17.97 -12.67
C ALA A 226 -10.44 16.75 -13.60
N PHE A 227 -9.92 15.59 -13.17
CA PHE A 227 -10.03 14.35 -13.92
C PHE A 227 -11.50 13.88 -14.03
N ILE A 228 -12.27 13.90 -12.95
CA ILE A 228 -13.70 13.56 -12.96
C ILE A 228 -14.48 14.47 -13.91
N GLN A 229 -14.22 15.79 -13.89
CA GLN A 229 -14.88 16.72 -14.79
C GLN A 229 -14.51 16.46 -16.26
N ALA A 230 -13.24 16.20 -16.55
CA ALA A 230 -12.74 15.96 -17.91
C ALA A 230 -13.24 14.64 -18.51
N LEU A 231 -13.67 13.67 -17.69
CA LEU A 231 -14.27 12.43 -18.17
C LEU A 231 -15.71 12.61 -18.69
N GLU A 232 -16.36 13.72 -18.37
CA GLU A 232 -17.74 14.04 -18.78
C GLU A 232 -18.72 12.87 -18.50
N LEU A 233 -18.62 12.28 -17.30
CA LEU A 233 -19.47 11.15 -16.91
C LEU A 233 -20.93 11.57 -16.74
N ASP A 234 -21.86 10.78 -17.28
CA ASP A 234 -23.31 10.98 -17.12
C ASP A 234 -23.80 10.83 -15.67
N GLN A 235 -23.00 10.19 -14.82
CA GLN A 235 -23.30 9.93 -13.43
C GLN A 235 -22.08 10.24 -12.56
N ARG A 236 -22.34 10.76 -11.36
CA ARG A 236 -21.29 10.96 -10.35
C ARG A 236 -20.66 9.61 -9.97
N PRO A 237 -19.34 9.47 -10.01
CA PRO A 237 -18.68 8.22 -9.67
C PRO A 237 -18.61 7.98 -8.17
N ILE A 238 -18.44 6.71 -7.81
CA ILE A 238 -17.92 6.33 -6.49
C ILE A 238 -16.39 6.38 -6.56
N VAL A 239 -15.74 6.98 -5.58
CA VAL A 239 -14.27 7.04 -5.51
C VAL A 239 -13.74 6.02 -4.50
N VAL A 240 -12.74 5.23 -4.90
CA VAL A 240 -12.16 4.15 -4.11
C VAL A 240 -10.66 4.35 -4.01
N GLY A 241 -10.10 4.26 -2.81
CA GLY A 241 -8.66 4.42 -2.60
C GLY A 241 -8.19 3.80 -1.30
N ALA A 242 -6.92 3.40 -1.26
CA ALA A 242 -6.26 2.87 -0.06
C ALA A 242 -5.10 3.77 0.39
N SER A 243 -4.73 3.71 1.67
CA SER A 243 -3.57 4.43 2.21
C SER A 243 -3.70 5.95 2.01
N MET A 244 -2.75 6.61 1.33
CA MET A 244 -2.88 8.03 0.96
C MET A 244 -4.16 8.32 0.17
N ALA A 245 -4.58 7.41 -0.70
CA ALA A 245 -5.79 7.59 -1.48
C ALA A 245 -7.05 7.35 -0.62
N GLY A 246 -6.94 6.56 0.45
CA GLY A 246 -7.98 6.44 1.47
C GLY A 246 -8.25 7.76 2.19
N ALA A 247 -7.21 8.56 2.44
CA ALA A 247 -7.36 9.94 2.92
C ALA A 247 -7.99 10.83 1.85
N ALA A 248 -7.50 10.77 0.61
CA ALA A 248 -7.99 11.59 -0.48
C ALA A 248 -9.50 11.38 -0.76
N VAL A 249 -10.04 10.16 -0.68
CA VAL A 249 -11.48 9.93 -0.87
C VAL A 249 -12.34 10.56 0.24
N VAL A 250 -11.83 10.63 1.47
CA VAL A 250 -12.49 11.36 2.57
C VAL A 250 -12.44 12.86 2.31
N GLU A 251 -11.30 13.38 1.85
CA GLU A 251 -11.19 14.79 1.45
C GLU A 251 -12.10 15.12 0.26
N MET A 252 -12.28 14.21 -0.71
CA MET A 252 -13.25 14.37 -1.80
C MET A 252 -14.68 14.46 -1.26
N ALA A 253 -15.07 13.60 -0.32
CA ALA A 253 -16.40 13.66 0.30
C ALA A 253 -16.63 14.96 1.11
N ALA A 254 -15.57 15.57 1.62
CA ALA A 254 -15.63 16.81 2.39
C ALA A 254 -15.61 18.07 1.50
N ARG A 255 -14.68 18.13 0.55
CA ARG A 255 -14.35 19.33 -0.23
C ARG A 255 -15.06 19.38 -1.59
N HIS A 256 -15.38 18.21 -2.12
CA HIS A 256 -15.97 18.01 -3.44
C HIS A 256 -17.22 17.11 -3.38
N PRO A 257 -18.16 17.29 -2.41
CA PRO A 257 -19.30 16.38 -2.22
C PRO A 257 -20.24 16.36 -3.44
N GLY A 258 -20.22 17.42 -4.26
CA GLY A 258 -20.99 17.52 -5.49
C GLY A 258 -20.47 16.63 -6.63
N ASP A 259 -19.22 16.21 -6.59
CA ASP A 259 -18.57 15.48 -7.69
C ASP A 259 -18.74 13.96 -7.60
N ILE A 260 -18.99 13.44 -6.39
CA ILE A 260 -18.99 12.00 -6.13
C ILE A 260 -20.34 11.50 -5.62
N ALA A 261 -20.63 10.24 -5.92
CA ALA A 261 -21.79 9.52 -5.42
C ALA A 261 -21.56 8.88 -4.04
N GLY A 262 -20.30 8.62 -3.70
CA GLY A 262 -19.88 7.98 -2.46
C GLY A 262 -18.37 7.75 -2.46
N ALA A 263 -17.83 7.37 -1.31
CA ALA A 263 -16.41 7.13 -1.12
C ALA A 263 -16.16 5.80 -0.40
N VAL A 264 -15.18 5.03 -0.89
CA VAL A 264 -14.66 3.83 -0.23
C VAL A 264 -13.19 4.07 0.07
N GLY A 265 -12.87 4.35 1.34
CA GLY A 265 -11.50 4.51 1.81
C GLY A 265 -11.02 3.24 2.48
N ALA A 266 -9.79 2.82 2.23
CA ALA A 266 -9.16 1.72 2.94
C ALA A 266 -7.82 2.13 3.54
N GLN A 267 -7.42 1.50 4.66
CA GLN A 267 -6.12 1.76 5.31
C GLN A 267 -5.88 3.23 5.64
N VAL A 268 -6.81 3.88 6.33
CA VAL A 268 -6.72 5.30 6.67
C VAL A 268 -7.22 5.54 8.09
N GLY A 269 -6.46 6.28 8.89
CA GLY A 269 -6.87 6.74 10.22
C GLY A 269 -6.97 8.28 10.28
N PRO A 270 -7.36 8.87 11.42
CA PRO A 270 -7.47 10.32 11.61
C PRO A 270 -6.20 11.08 11.27
N ARG A 271 -5.05 10.47 11.58
CA ARG A 271 -3.69 10.96 11.33
C ARG A 271 -2.80 9.75 11.05
N VAL A 272 -1.76 9.96 10.25
CA VAL A 272 -0.75 8.92 9.97
C VAL A 272 0.64 9.47 10.23
N ALA A 273 1.49 8.67 10.88
CA ALA A 273 2.84 9.07 11.24
C ALA A 273 3.84 7.93 11.00
N ASN A 274 5.14 8.21 11.15
CA ASN A 274 6.21 7.20 11.11
C ASN A 274 6.35 6.43 9.79
N ARG A 275 5.99 7.08 8.66
CA ARG A 275 6.12 6.51 7.31
C ARG A 275 7.29 7.08 6.52
N LEU A 276 7.75 8.29 6.87
CA LEU A 276 8.96 8.87 6.32
C LEU A 276 10.19 8.24 6.97
N THR A 277 11.15 7.87 6.12
CA THR A 277 12.47 7.41 6.53
C THR A 277 13.52 8.10 5.65
N PRO A 278 14.71 8.42 6.17
CA PRO A 278 15.77 9.08 5.39
C PRO A 278 16.21 8.26 4.16
N TRP A 279 15.85 6.97 4.08
CA TRP A 279 16.28 6.05 3.03
C TRP A 279 15.40 6.09 1.77
N LEU A 280 14.19 6.66 1.81
CA LEU A 280 13.25 6.64 0.67
C LEU A 280 13.80 7.33 -0.59
N ARG A 281 14.77 8.24 -0.41
CA ARG A 281 15.35 9.02 -1.50
C ARG A 281 16.87 9.19 -1.40
N ASN A 282 17.51 8.39 -0.55
CA ASN A 282 18.95 8.46 -0.33
C ASN A 282 19.68 7.78 -1.49
N THR A 283 20.62 8.47 -2.13
CA THR A 283 21.36 7.92 -3.29
C THR A 283 22.32 6.79 -2.95
N SER A 284 22.67 6.59 -1.67
CA SER A 284 23.43 5.42 -1.22
C SER A 284 22.56 4.18 -1.04
N VAL A 285 21.24 4.32 -1.08
CA VAL A 285 20.27 3.22 -0.95
C VAL A 285 19.52 3.10 -2.27
N ASN A 286 19.54 1.91 -2.88
CA ASN A 286 18.81 1.71 -4.13
C ASN A 286 17.30 1.81 -3.87
N GLN A 287 16.67 2.92 -4.31
CA GLN A 287 15.24 3.15 -4.14
C GLN A 287 14.38 2.02 -4.75
N ALA A 288 14.80 1.47 -5.89
CA ALA A 288 14.09 0.39 -6.60
C ALA A 288 14.12 -0.95 -5.84
N LEU A 289 14.93 -1.08 -4.79
CA LEU A 289 14.89 -2.19 -3.84
C LEU A 289 14.25 -1.76 -2.52
N HIS A 290 14.68 -0.62 -1.96
CA HIS A 290 14.27 -0.22 -0.63
C HIS A 290 12.79 0.14 -0.51
N VAL A 291 12.21 0.85 -1.49
CA VAL A 291 10.77 1.20 -1.46
C VAL A 291 9.88 -0.05 -1.53
N PRO A 292 10.09 -0.98 -2.47
CA PRO A 292 9.39 -2.27 -2.47
C PRO A 292 9.52 -3.05 -1.16
N GLU A 293 10.70 -3.08 -0.55
CA GLU A 293 10.90 -3.78 0.73
C GLU A 293 10.22 -3.06 1.90
N TRP A 294 10.18 -1.73 1.86
CA TRP A 294 9.48 -0.90 2.84
C TRP A 294 7.95 -1.10 2.79
N THR A 295 7.41 -1.44 1.61
CA THR A 295 6.00 -1.74 1.42
C THR A 295 5.68 -3.22 1.62
N PHE A 296 6.58 -4.14 1.24
CA PHE A 296 6.32 -5.58 1.25
C PHE A 296 5.80 -6.11 2.58
N GLY A 297 6.45 -5.70 3.66
CA GLY A 297 6.10 -6.18 5.00
C GLY A 297 4.67 -5.87 5.42
N LEU A 298 4.04 -4.86 4.81
CA LEU A 298 2.69 -4.42 5.15
C LEU A 298 1.59 -5.32 4.60
N MET A 299 1.92 -6.21 3.67
CA MET A 299 0.96 -7.13 3.07
C MET A 299 0.66 -8.31 4.00
N SER A 300 -0.53 -8.90 3.84
CA SER A 300 -0.92 -10.09 4.59
C SER A 300 -0.06 -11.30 4.22
N PRO A 301 0.36 -12.12 5.20
CA PRO A 301 0.96 -13.43 4.92
C PRO A 301 -0.05 -14.40 4.27
N LEU A 302 -1.37 -14.12 4.38
CA LEU A 302 -2.45 -14.91 3.79
C LEU A 302 -2.69 -14.59 2.30
N SER A 303 -2.11 -13.50 1.80
CA SER A 303 -2.04 -13.25 0.36
C SER A 303 -1.03 -14.19 -0.30
N THR A 304 -1.22 -14.50 -1.57
CA THR A 304 -0.30 -15.41 -2.27
C THR A 304 1.06 -14.75 -2.45
N LYS A 305 2.13 -15.57 -2.49
CA LYS A 305 3.47 -15.03 -2.75
C LYS A 305 3.51 -14.29 -4.09
N GLU A 306 2.88 -14.86 -5.12
CA GLU A 306 2.86 -14.27 -6.46
C GLU A 306 2.24 -12.86 -6.45
N GLU A 307 1.09 -12.66 -5.79
CA GLU A 307 0.46 -11.34 -5.73
C GLU A 307 1.31 -10.34 -4.94
N ARG A 308 1.91 -10.76 -3.82
CA ARG A 308 2.83 -9.91 -3.07
C ARG A 308 4.06 -9.52 -3.90
N ASP A 309 4.62 -10.45 -4.66
CA ASP A 309 5.76 -10.17 -5.55
C ASP A 309 5.38 -9.21 -6.69
N ARG A 310 4.14 -9.27 -7.19
CA ARG A 310 3.63 -8.31 -8.18
C ARG A 310 3.51 -6.89 -7.58
N VAL A 311 3.05 -6.77 -6.33
CA VAL A 311 3.05 -5.48 -5.63
C VAL A 311 4.47 -4.96 -5.48
N TRP A 312 5.40 -5.80 -5.01
CA TRP A 312 6.83 -5.47 -4.90
C TRP A 312 7.39 -4.99 -6.25
N TRP A 313 7.11 -5.72 -7.33
CA TRP A 313 7.53 -5.39 -8.67
C TRP A 313 7.00 -4.03 -9.13
N GLY A 314 5.72 -3.74 -8.90
CA GLY A 314 5.12 -2.44 -9.22
C GLY A 314 5.88 -1.29 -8.55
N TYR A 315 6.17 -1.43 -7.25
CA TYR A 315 6.94 -0.45 -6.47
C TYR A 315 8.39 -0.26 -6.96
N SER A 316 9.00 -1.30 -7.54
CA SER A 316 10.38 -1.23 -8.05
C SER A 316 10.53 -0.31 -9.27
N GLN A 317 9.41 0.01 -9.92
CA GLN A 317 9.34 0.80 -11.14
C GLN A 317 8.95 2.27 -10.90
N GLY A 318 8.81 2.70 -9.64
CA GLY A 318 8.41 4.06 -9.29
C GLY A 318 9.47 5.13 -9.59
N GLY A 319 9.03 6.33 -9.91
CA GLY A 319 9.92 7.48 -10.15
C GLY A 319 10.74 7.86 -8.92
N PHE A 320 11.96 8.38 -9.13
CA PHE A 320 12.84 8.80 -8.04
C PHE A 320 12.18 9.87 -7.16
N GLY A 321 12.03 9.59 -5.86
CA GLY A 321 11.43 10.50 -4.89
C GLY A 321 9.92 10.62 -4.87
N ILE A 322 9.21 9.96 -5.80
CA ILE A 322 7.75 10.08 -5.90
C ILE A 322 7.07 9.48 -4.65
N TYR A 323 7.44 8.25 -4.28
CA TYR A 323 6.95 7.61 -3.05
C TYR A 323 7.18 8.47 -1.79
N GLU A 324 8.34 9.14 -1.69
CA GLU A 324 8.62 10.02 -0.55
C GLU A 324 7.65 11.21 -0.48
N GLN A 325 7.39 11.87 -1.61
CA GLN A 325 6.49 13.03 -1.68
C GLN A 325 5.04 12.66 -1.38
N ASP A 326 4.59 11.50 -1.84
CA ASP A 326 3.28 10.96 -1.49
C ASP A 326 3.12 10.67 -0.01
N ILE A 327 4.16 10.09 0.59
CA ILE A 327 4.17 9.84 2.04
C ILE A 327 4.26 11.16 2.82
N ARG A 328 4.85 12.23 2.26
CA ARG A 328 4.80 13.57 2.87
C ARG A 328 3.37 14.10 2.92
N TYR A 329 2.60 14.01 1.83
CA TYR A 329 1.17 14.34 1.87
C TYR A 329 0.47 13.52 2.97
N TYR A 330 0.66 12.20 2.95
CA TYR A 330 -0.06 11.31 3.85
C TYR A 330 0.30 11.49 5.34
N SER A 331 1.54 11.90 5.63
CA SER A 331 2.03 12.06 7.02
C SER A 331 1.97 13.49 7.55
N HIS A 332 1.85 14.51 6.68
CA HIS A 332 1.98 15.91 7.08
C HIS A 332 0.84 16.82 6.61
N CYS A 333 0.14 16.45 5.54
CA CYS A 333 -0.99 17.23 5.02
C CYS A 333 -2.33 16.64 5.48
N TRP A 334 -2.45 15.31 5.48
CA TRP A 334 -3.65 14.62 5.96
C TRP A 334 -3.80 14.73 7.47
N ASP A 335 -4.92 15.31 7.90
CA ASP A 335 -5.45 15.29 9.25
C ASP A 335 -6.98 15.45 9.13
N ILE A 336 -7.75 14.56 9.74
CA ILE A 336 -9.21 14.65 9.71
C ILE A 336 -9.71 16.00 10.22
N ASP A 337 -9.05 16.63 11.19
CA ASP A 337 -9.47 17.92 11.76
C ASP A 337 -9.47 19.05 10.70
N ASN A 338 -8.66 18.92 9.63
CA ASN A 338 -8.63 19.89 8.54
C ASN A 338 -9.93 19.91 7.71
N VAL A 339 -10.67 18.80 7.68
CA VAL A 339 -11.85 18.64 6.80
C VAL A 339 -13.12 18.22 7.54
N ARG A 340 -13.02 17.76 8.79
CA ARG A 340 -14.15 17.24 9.58
C ARG A 340 -15.34 18.18 9.65
N HIS A 341 -15.08 19.49 9.78
CA HIS A 341 -16.11 20.51 9.88
C HIS A 341 -16.95 20.67 8.59
N LEU A 342 -16.48 20.14 7.46
CA LEU A 342 -17.19 20.11 6.18
C LEU A 342 -18.06 18.85 6.01
N LEU A 343 -17.82 17.82 6.82
CA LEU A 343 -18.55 16.55 6.75
C LEU A 343 -19.83 16.63 7.59
N THR A 344 -20.97 16.48 6.92
CA THR A 344 -22.31 16.58 7.54
C THR A 344 -23.13 15.32 7.23
N SER A 345 -24.33 15.19 7.81
CA SER A 345 -25.25 14.09 7.46
C SER A 345 -25.74 14.14 6.01
N ALA A 346 -25.53 15.24 5.30
CA ALA A 346 -25.84 15.39 3.87
C ALA A 346 -24.64 15.12 2.94
N SER A 347 -23.45 14.85 3.50
CA SER A 347 -22.28 14.46 2.71
C SER A 347 -22.51 13.10 2.01
N PRO A 348 -21.75 12.78 0.95
CA PRO A 348 -21.84 11.47 0.31
C PRO A 348 -21.64 10.31 1.32
N PRO A 349 -22.26 9.15 1.11
CA PRO A 349 -21.97 7.94 1.89
C PRO A 349 -20.49 7.58 1.83
N VAL A 350 -19.90 7.31 3.00
CA VAL A 350 -18.52 6.85 3.13
C VAL A 350 -18.51 5.42 3.68
N VAL A 351 -17.65 4.57 3.14
CA VAL A 351 -17.30 3.27 3.70
C VAL A 351 -15.79 3.29 3.95
N LEU A 352 -15.39 2.96 5.18
CA LEU A 352 -13.99 2.86 5.58
C LEU A 352 -13.65 1.43 5.92
N MET A 353 -12.60 0.90 5.30
CA MET A 353 -12.20 -0.49 5.45
C MET A 353 -10.76 -0.62 5.95
N ASN A 354 -10.46 -1.67 6.72
CA ASN A 354 -9.08 -1.93 7.13
C ASN A 354 -8.72 -3.41 7.07
N GLY A 355 -7.53 -3.70 6.56
CA GLY A 355 -6.95 -5.04 6.64
C GLY A 355 -6.50 -5.34 8.06
N ARG A 356 -6.84 -6.51 8.59
CA ARG A 356 -6.42 -6.93 9.94
C ARG A 356 -4.90 -6.99 10.10
N TYR A 357 -4.17 -7.33 9.03
CA TYR A 357 -2.71 -7.46 9.05
C TYR A 357 -1.96 -6.13 8.90
N ASP A 358 -2.66 -5.03 8.65
CA ASP A 358 -2.04 -3.72 8.52
C ASP A 358 -1.48 -3.22 9.87
N TYR A 359 -0.16 -3.06 9.94
CA TYR A 359 0.53 -2.44 11.08
C TYR A 359 1.00 -1.01 10.82
N SER A 360 0.80 -0.50 9.60
CA SER A 360 1.01 0.91 9.27
C SER A 360 -0.17 1.74 9.74
N VAL A 361 -1.39 1.29 9.42
CA VAL A 361 -2.64 1.85 9.94
C VAL A 361 -3.40 0.72 10.63
N PRO A 362 -3.35 0.64 11.97
CA PRO A 362 -4.03 -0.43 12.68
C PRO A 362 -5.56 -0.29 12.54
N PRO A 363 -6.33 -1.38 12.50
CA PRO A 363 -7.79 -1.37 12.32
C PRO A 363 -8.53 -0.39 13.23
N GLU A 364 -8.07 -0.26 14.46
CA GLU A 364 -8.63 0.61 15.48
C GLU A 364 -8.57 2.09 15.06
N ALA A 365 -7.53 2.51 14.33
CA ALA A 365 -7.43 3.88 13.82
C ALA A 365 -8.45 4.15 12.69
N THR A 366 -8.69 3.21 11.80
CA THR A 366 -9.72 3.38 10.76
C THR A 366 -11.13 3.37 11.34
N GLN A 367 -11.36 2.58 12.37
CA GLN A 367 -12.61 2.63 13.12
C GLN A 367 -12.80 4.00 13.79
N GLU A 368 -11.76 4.54 14.45
CA GLU A 368 -11.80 5.90 15.04
C GLU A 368 -12.17 6.95 13.97
N LEU A 369 -11.54 6.89 12.79
CA LEU A 369 -11.89 7.79 11.69
C LEU A 369 -13.36 7.68 11.28
N ALA A 370 -13.90 6.46 11.18
CA ALA A 370 -15.31 6.25 10.83
C ALA A 370 -16.25 6.88 11.85
N GLU A 371 -15.92 6.84 13.14
CA GLU A 371 -16.71 7.46 14.21
C GLU A 371 -16.72 9.00 14.13
N LEU A 372 -15.72 9.61 13.46
CA LEU A 372 -15.62 11.07 13.29
C LEU A 372 -16.43 11.60 12.08
N ILE A 373 -16.90 10.71 11.19
CA ILE A 373 -17.57 11.06 9.92
C ILE A 373 -19.03 10.64 9.99
N PRO A 374 -20.00 11.58 9.94
CA PRO A 374 -21.43 11.28 10.13
C PRO A 374 -22.01 10.24 9.17
N THR A 375 -21.46 10.14 7.97
CA THR A 375 -21.94 9.24 6.90
C THR A 375 -21.05 8.00 6.71
N ALA A 376 -20.08 7.77 7.59
CA ALA A 376 -19.18 6.63 7.45
C ALA A 376 -19.73 5.34 8.05
N ARG A 377 -19.30 4.22 7.48
CA ARG A 377 -19.40 2.88 8.07
C ARG A 377 -18.04 2.23 8.06
N TYR A 378 -17.71 1.51 9.13
CA TYR A 378 -16.47 0.75 9.24
C TYR A 378 -16.68 -0.72 8.85
N HIS A 379 -15.71 -1.31 8.16
CA HIS A 379 -15.70 -2.73 7.79
C HIS A 379 -14.28 -3.32 7.83
N GLU A 380 -14.04 -4.30 8.67
CA GLU A 380 -12.74 -4.99 8.75
C GLU A 380 -12.62 -6.08 7.67
N MET A 381 -11.43 -6.25 7.11
CA MET A 381 -11.04 -7.29 6.14
C MET A 381 -10.05 -8.26 6.82
N PRO A 382 -10.51 -9.38 7.41
CA PRO A 382 -9.71 -10.24 8.29
C PRO A 382 -8.44 -10.84 7.67
N GLU A 383 -8.42 -11.01 6.37
CA GLU A 383 -7.39 -11.72 5.60
C GLU A 383 -6.38 -10.79 4.92
N LEU A 384 -6.64 -9.47 4.92
CA LEU A 384 -5.88 -8.49 4.16
C LEU A 384 -4.97 -7.63 5.04
N GLY A 385 -3.95 -7.07 4.42
CA GLY A 385 -2.99 -6.11 4.95
C GLY A 385 -3.20 -4.70 4.39
N HIS A 386 -2.10 -4.02 4.09
CA HIS A 386 -2.11 -2.59 3.75
C HIS A 386 -2.46 -2.29 2.28
N PHE A 387 -2.32 -3.26 1.37
CA PHE A 387 -2.56 -3.06 -0.06
C PHE A 387 -3.67 -3.98 -0.57
N PRO A 388 -4.85 -3.99 0.06
CA PRO A 388 -5.84 -5.06 -0.09
C PRO A 388 -6.23 -5.31 -1.55
N HIS A 389 -6.42 -4.24 -2.34
CA HIS A 389 -6.78 -4.30 -3.75
C HIS A 389 -5.72 -4.91 -4.66
N ALA A 390 -4.44 -4.84 -4.25
CA ALA A 390 -3.31 -5.26 -5.05
C ALA A 390 -2.66 -6.56 -4.53
N GLU A 391 -2.65 -6.77 -3.21
CA GLU A 391 -2.07 -7.96 -2.58
C GLU A 391 -2.97 -9.18 -2.67
N ASN A 392 -4.29 -8.99 -2.79
CA ASN A 392 -5.26 -10.07 -3.03
C ASN A 392 -6.55 -9.49 -3.60
N ALA A 393 -6.56 -9.28 -4.92
CA ALA A 393 -7.66 -8.61 -5.61
C ALA A 393 -8.98 -9.39 -5.52
N ALA A 394 -8.93 -10.72 -5.47
CA ALA A 394 -10.12 -11.56 -5.39
C ALA A 394 -10.87 -11.37 -4.06
N ALA A 395 -10.14 -11.41 -2.94
CA ALA A 395 -10.70 -11.19 -1.61
C ALA A 395 -11.17 -9.74 -1.43
N PHE A 396 -10.35 -8.76 -1.84
CA PHE A 396 -10.78 -7.35 -1.80
C PHE A 396 -12.02 -7.09 -2.67
N GLY A 397 -12.14 -7.74 -3.83
CA GLY A 397 -13.31 -7.62 -4.70
C GLY A 397 -14.62 -7.99 -4.01
N GLU A 398 -14.61 -8.96 -3.10
CA GLU A 398 -15.79 -9.34 -2.31
C GLU A 398 -16.18 -8.25 -1.32
N HIS A 399 -15.21 -7.66 -0.62
CA HIS A 399 -15.44 -6.54 0.27
C HIS A 399 -15.87 -5.27 -0.46
N LEU A 400 -15.29 -5.03 -1.64
CA LEU A 400 -15.65 -3.89 -2.48
C LEU A 400 -17.09 -4.01 -2.99
N LEU A 401 -17.53 -5.20 -3.43
CA LEU A 401 -18.92 -5.43 -3.84
C LEU A 401 -19.91 -5.10 -2.70
N TRP A 402 -19.59 -5.52 -1.48
CA TRP A 402 -20.39 -5.16 -0.30
C TRP A 402 -20.44 -3.64 -0.09
N ALA A 403 -19.29 -2.96 -0.16
CA ALA A 403 -19.19 -1.52 0.04
C ALA A 403 -19.97 -0.73 -1.03
N LEU A 404 -19.87 -1.14 -2.30
CA LEU A 404 -20.59 -0.53 -3.42
C LEU A 404 -22.11 -0.70 -3.25
N ALA A 405 -22.57 -1.91 -2.90
CA ALA A 405 -23.98 -2.18 -2.63
C ALA A 405 -24.53 -1.36 -1.45
N ASP A 406 -23.73 -1.19 -0.39
CA ASP A 406 -24.10 -0.36 0.76
C ASP A 406 -24.24 1.13 0.39
N ILE A 407 -23.29 1.66 -0.39
CA ILE A 407 -23.36 3.04 -0.89
C ILE A 407 -24.61 3.23 -1.74
N ASP A 408 -24.88 2.32 -2.67
CA ASP A 408 -26.06 2.41 -3.54
C ASP A 408 -27.36 2.34 -2.74
N ALA A 409 -27.48 1.45 -1.76
CA ALA A 409 -28.66 1.38 -0.89
C ALA A 409 -28.89 2.71 -0.14
N ARG A 410 -27.82 3.33 0.38
CA ARG A 410 -27.91 4.58 1.13
C ARG A 410 -28.25 5.77 0.23
N ARG A 411 -27.72 5.83 -0.98
CA ARG A 411 -28.06 6.86 -1.98
C ARG A 411 -29.56 6.86 -2.31
N HIS A 412 -30.17 5.68 -2.44
CA HIS A 412 -31.59 5.56 -2.76
C HIS A 412 -32.52 5.77 -1.56
N SER A 413 -32.04 5.61 -0.33
CA SER A 413 -32.84 5.85 0.89
C SER A 413 -33.08 7.33 1.24
N VAL A 414 -32.33 8.26 0.63
CA VAL A 414 -32.38 9.70 0.94
C VAL A 414 -33.33 10.49 0.00
N ALA A 415 -33.96 9.86 -1.00
CA ALA A 415 -35.02 10.47 -1.82
C ALA A 415 -36.34 9.68 -1.68
N PRO A 416 -37.50 10.32 -1.42
CA PRO A 416 -37.93 11.60 -2.01
C PRO A 416 -38.38 12.66 -0.99
N GLY A 417 -37.77 13.85 -1.04
CA GLY A 417 -38.21 15.02 -0.28
C GLY A 417 -37.69 16.32 -0.90
N GLU A 418 -38.59 17.06 -1.54
CA GLU A 418 -38.48 18.46 -1.98
C GLU A 418 -37.44 18.80 -3.07
N GLU A 419 -37.84 18.56 -4.33
CA GLU A 419 -37.46 19.47 -5.41
C GLU A 419 -37.96 20.88 -5.06
N THR A 420 -37.05 21.76 -4.63
CA THR A 420 -37.34 23.20 -4.62
C THR A 420 -37.28 23.69 -6.06
N PRO A 421 -38.35 24.33 -6.59
CA PRO A 421 -38.33 24.80 -7.98
C PRO A 421 -37.27 25.90 -8.12
N ARG A 422 -36.43 25.78 -9.14
CA ARG A 422 -35.53 26.85 -9.58
C ARG A 422 -36.37 28.09 -9.91
N ALA A 423 -36.10 29.19 -9.21
CA ALA A 423 -36.51 30.53 -9.60
C ALA A 423 -35.39 31.21 -10.38
#